data_AF-A0A3D4B8W2-F1
#
_entry.id   AF-A0A3D4B8W2-F1
#
_cell.length_a   1.000
_cell.length_b   1.000
_cell.length_c   1.000
_cell.angle_alpha   90.00
_cell.angle_beta   90.00
_cell.angle_gamma   90.00
#
_symmetry.space_group_name_H-M   'P 1'
#
loop_
_entity.id
_entity.type
_entity.pdbx_description
1 polymer ?
#
loop_
_entity_poly.entity_id
_entity_poly.type
_entity_poly.pdbx_seq_one_letter_code
_entity_poly.pdbx_strand_id
1 'polypeptide(L)'
;NTLLDPLMLDTDAPWFVRVRAWQTADKDAFVLHWVNYQQDEDTDIEVPIPTGTFLVDYAIPPGYNVDHIEWRYPEMREPVTLPHEVHGARVRFTIPGVIVYGLSVMYVAPKHIEDHP
;
A
#
# COMPACT_ATOMS: atom_id res chain seq x y z
N ASN A 1 -2.30 3.00 15.94
CA ASN A 1 -1.71 2.35 14.75
C ASN A 1 -0.67 1.35 15.18
N THR A 2 -0.54 0.23 14.46
CA THR A 2 0.45 -0.84 14.73
C THR A 2 1.30 -1.11 13.49
N LEU A 3 2.62 -1.19 13.62
CA LEU A 3 3.51 -1.55 12.52
C LEU A 3 3.36 -3.03 12.18
N LEU A 4 3.28 -3.36 10.89
CA LEU A 4 3.13 -4.73 10.39
C LEU A 4 4.47 -5.28 9.86
N ASP A 5 4.59 -6.61 9.85
CA ASP A 5 5.81 -7.31 9.45
C ASP A 5 6.09 -7.09 7.95
N PRO A 6 7.31 -6.66 7.56
CA PRO A 6 7.69 -6.53 6.16
C PRO A 6 7.57 -7.83 5.35
N LEU A 7 7.62 -9.01 5.98
CA LEU A 7 7.43 -10.31 5.32
C LEU A 7 6.03 -10.50 4.70
N MET A 8 5.09 -9.62 5.03
CA MET A 8 3.75 -9.63 4.46
C MET A 8 3.69 -9.06 3.04
N LEU A 9 4.75 -8.40 2.56
CA LEU A 9 4.76 -7.68 1.29
C LEU A 9 5.70 -8.31 0.27
N ASP A 10 5.18 -8.58 -0.92
CA ASP A 10 5.96 -8.83 -2.14
C ASP A 10 5.65 -7.71 -3.15
N THR A 11 6.67 -7.17 -3.79
CA THR A 11 6.57 -6.02 -4.70
C THR A 11 7.77 -5.96 -5.64
N ASP A 12 7.54 -5.54 -6.88
CA ASP A 12 8.59 -5.24 -7.85
C ASP A 12 9.04 -3.76 -7.81
N ALA A 13 8.65 -3.03 -6.75
CA ALA A 13 9.13 -1.69 -6.50
C ALA A 13 10.68 -1.64 -6.47
N PRO A 14 11.30 -0.60 -7.06
CA PRO A 14 12.74 -0.49 -7.13
C PRO A 14 13.36 -0.27 -5.75
N TRP A 15 14.65 -0.61 -5.60
CA TRP A 15 15.36 -0.63 -4.32
C TRP A 15 15.39 0.71 -3.56
N PHE A 16 15.25 1.83 -4.27
CA PHE A 16 15.19 3.18 -3.71
C PHE A 16 13.79 3.58 -3.22
N VAL A 17 12.78 2.73 -3.41
CA VAL A 17 11.45 2.89 -2.81
C VAL A 17 11.39 2.12 -1.49
N ARG A 18 10.99 2.80 -0.41
CA ARG A 18 10.79 2.17 0.90
C ARG A 18 9.31 2.05 1.22
N VAL A 19 8.96 0.94 1.87
CA VAL A 19 7.60 0.67 2.34
C VAL A 19 7.55 0.43 3.84
N ARG A 20 6.50 0.96 4.45
CA ARG A 20 6.07 0.62 5.80
C ARG A 20 4.57 0.34 5.82
N ALA A 21 4.20 -0.82 6.37
CA ALA A 21 2.81 -1.23 6.51
C ALA A 21 2.33 -0.94 7.94
N TRP A 22 1.16 -0.31 8.07
CA TRP A 22 0.54 0.01 9.35
C TRP A 22 -0.92 -0.42 9.38
N GLN A 23 -1.39 -0.89 10.53
CA GLN A 23 -2.81 -1.01 10.81
C GLN A 23 -3.33 0.30 11.44
N THR A 24 -4.48 0.79 10.99
CA THR A 24 -5.17 1.95 11.60
C THR A 24 -5.63 1.63 13.03
N ALA A 25 -5.82 2.67 13.84
CA ALA A 25 -6.29 2.51 15.22
C ALA A 25 -7.69 1.85 15.28
N ASP A 26 -8.56 2.21 14.35
CA ASP A 26 -9.92 1.69 14.24
C ASP A 26 -9.98 0.29 13.63
N LYS A 27 -8.83 -0.25 13.17
CA LYS A 27 -8.65 -1.57 12.56
C LYS A 27 -9.51 -1.82 11.32
N ASP A 28 -9.93 -0.74 10.68
CA ASP A 28 -10.72 -0.70 9.45
C ASP A 28 -9.85 -0.59 8.19
N ALA A 29 -8.53 -0.40 8.34
CA ALA A 29 -7.62 -0.35 7.21
C ALA A 29 -6.19 -0.79 7.53
N PHE A 30 -5.51 -1.26 6.48
CA PHE A 30 -4.06 -1.43 6.41
C PHE A 30 -3.48 -0.42 5.42
N VAL A 31 -2.49 0.33 5.85
CA VAL A 31 -1.89 1.42 5.08
C VAL A 31 -0.45 1.06 4.72
N LEU A 32 -0.15 1.01 3.44
CA LEU A 32 1.22 0.92 2.93
C LEU A 32 1.71 2.33 2.62
N HIS A 33 2.72 2.78 3.36
CA HIS A 33 3.39 4.06 3.16
C HIS A 33 4.59 3.87 2.24
N TRP A 34 4.57 4.52 1.08
CA TRP A 34 5.59 4.44 0.04
C TRP A 34 6.39 5.73 0.01
N VAL A 35 7.72 5.63 0.12
CA VAL A 35 8.64 6.78 0.03
C VAL A 35 9.63 6.51 -1.09
N ASN A 36 9.73 7.45 -2.03
CA ASN A 36 10.73 7.40 -3.10
C ASN A 36 11.95 8.23 -2.71
N TYR A 37 13.12 7.59 -2.66
CA TYR A 37 14.40 8.25 -2.42
C TYR A 37 15.19 8.54 -3.69
N GLN A 38 14.63 8.24 -4.86
CA GLN A 38 15.26 8.58 -6.13
C GLN A 38 15.11 10.07 -6.41
N GLN A 39 16.25 10.73 -6.57
CA GLN A 39 16.34 12.15 -6.89
C GLN A 39 17.48 12.38 -7.87
N ASP A 40 17.42 13.51 -8.56
CA ASP A 40 18.56 14.01 -9.31
C ASP A 40 19.61 14.53 -8.32
N GLU A 41 20.81 13.95 -8.36
CA GLU A 41 21.92 14.29 -7.46
C GLU A 41 22.82 15.40 -8.03
N ASP A 42 22.65 15.75 -9.31
CA ASP A 42 23.48 16.75 -10.02
C ASP A 42 22.92 18.18 -9.93
N THR A 43 21.87 18.37 -9.12
CA THR A 43 21.16 19.65 -8.93
C THR A 43 21.35 20.19 -7.51
N ASP A 44 21.48 21.51 -7.38
CA ASP A 44 21.57 22.23 -6.10
C ASP A 44 20.25 22.23 -5.29
N ILE A 45 19.18 21.67 -5.87
CA ILE A 45 17.85 21.51 -5.25
C ILE A 45 17.41 20.05 -5.29
N GLU A 46 16.69 19.58 -4.26
CA GLU A 46 16.12 18.22 -4.24
C GLU A 46 15.01 18.09 -5.31
N VAL A 47 15.32 17.42 -6.43
CA VAL A 47 14.36 17.12 -7.50
C VAL A 47 14.05 15.62 -7.51
N PRO A 48 12.88 15.18 -7.02
CA PRO A 48 12.51 13.77 -7.03
C PRO A 48 12.29 13.27 -8.45
N ILE A 49 12.77 12.07 -8.74
CA ILE A 49 12.55 11.38 -10.02
C ILE A 49 11.36 10.42 -9.84
N PRO A 50 10.21 10.65 -10.50
CA PRO A 50 9.04 9.79 -10.34
C PRO A 50 9.32 8.34 -10.75
N THR A 51 8.75 7.40 -10.00
CA THR A 51 8.77 6.00 -10.40
C THR A 51 7.72 5.71 -11.47
N GLY A 52 7.87 4.57 -12.18
CA GLY A 52 6.77 3.94 -12.90
C GLY A 52 5.80 3.21 -11.96
N THR A 53 4.80 2.55 -12.55
CA THR A 53 3.90 1.63 -11.86
C THR A 53 4.67 0.44 -11.31
N PHE A 54 4.25 -0.07 -10.16
CA PHE A 54 4.75 -1.34 -9.64
C PHE A 54 3.61 -2.15 -9.02
N LEU A 55 3.79 -3.46 -9.06
CA LEU A 55 2.88 -4.47 -8.57
C LEU A 55 3.07 -4.68 -7.07
N VAL A 56 1.96 -4.77 -6.37
CA VAL A 56 1.89 -5.11 -4.95
C VAL A 56 1.16 -6.43 -4.80
N ASP A 57 1.76 -7.36 -4.10
CA ASP A 57 1.12 -8.55 -3.58
C ASP A 57 1.29 -8.54 -2.04
N TYR A 58 0.18 -8.35 -1.32
CA TYR A 58 0.18 -8.19 0.12
C TYR A 58 -0.59 -9.32 0.82
N ALA A 59 0.04 -9.96 1.80
CA ALA A 59 -0.62 -10.91 2.68
C ALA A 59 -1.63 -10.17 3.58
N ILE A 60 -2.90 -10.53 3.47
CA ILE A 60 -3.98 -9.97 4.29
C ILE A 60 -3.85 -10.56 5.69
N PRO A 61 -3.75 -9.73 6.76
CA PRO A 61 -3.81 -10.23 8.12
C PRO A 61 -5.03 -11.14 8.37
N PRO A 62 -4.89 -12.23 9.14
CA PRO A 62 -6.00 -13.13 9.42
C PRO A 62 -7.21 -12.40 10.03
N GLY A 63 -8.41 -12.87 9.70
CA GLY A 63 -9.67 -12.29 10.22
C GLY A 63 -10.19 -11.08 9.46
N TYR A 64 -9.59 -10.69 8.34
CA TYR A 64 -10.05 -9.57 7.51
C TYR A 64 -10.37 -9.98 6.07
N ASN A 65 -11.37 -9.32 5.49
CA ASN A 65 -11.65 -9.26 4.07
C ASN A 65 -11.28 -7.86 3.56
N VAL A 66 -10.68 -7.78 2.38
CA VAL A 66 -10.45 -6.50 1.70
C VAL A 66 -11.75 -6.07 1.03
N ASP A 67 -12.16 -4.82 1.27
CA ASP A 67 -13.33 -4.20 0.64
C ASP A 67 -12.90 -3.44 -0.62
N HIS A 68 -12.02 -2.46 -0.45
CA HIS A 68 -11.43 -1.72 -1.56
C HIS A 68 -10.05 -1.17 -1.18
N ILE A 69 -9.30 -0.74 -2.20
CA ILE A 69 -7.98 -0.14 -2.03
C ILE A 69 -8.01 1.24 -2.64
N GLU A 70 -7.46 2.21 -1.93
CA GLU A 70 -7.27 3.56 -2.44
C GLU A 70 -5.80 3.93 -2.56
N TRP A 71 -5.51 4.73 -3.59
CA TRP A 71 -4.28 5.47 -3.74
C TRP A 71 -4.47 6.90 -3.27
N ARG A 72 -3.54 7.38 -2.43
CA ARG A 72 -3.52 8.77 -1.93
C ARG A 72 -2.09 9.30 -1.91
N TYR A 73 -1.94 10.61 -2.08
CA TYR A 73 -0.70 11.33 -1.79
C TYR A 73 -1.04 12.76 -1.33
N PRO A 74 -0.13 13.49 -0.66
CA PRO A 74 -0.48 14.72 0.05
C PRO A 74 -1.09 15.82 -0.83
N GLU A 75 -0.65 15.93 -2.08
CA GLU A 75 -1.10 16.93 -3.04
C GLU A 75 -2.41 16.54 -3.75
N MET A 76 -2.89 15.31 -3.53
CA MET A 76 -4.09 14.77 -4.16
C MET A 76 -5.36 15.32 -3.47
N ARG A 77 -6.32 15.79 -4.28
CA ARG A 77 -7.61 16.29 -3.75
C ARG A 77 -8.56 15.16 -3.36
N GLU A 78 -8.63 14.11 -4.18
CA GLU A 78 -9.54 12.99 -4.00
C GLU A 78 -8.80 11.67 -4.21
N PRO A 79 -8.99 10.67 -3.32
CA PRO A 79 -8.41 9.36 -3.48
C PRO A 79 -8.83 8.68 -4.79
N VAL A 80 -7.96 7.81 -5.29
CA VAL A 80 -8.28 6.97 -6.47
C VAL A 80 -8.44 5.53 -6.03
N THR A 81 -9.59 4.93 -6.30
CA THR A 81 -9.78 3.48 -6.06
C THR A 81 -8.93 2.67 -7.03
N LEU A 82 -8.14 1.74 -6.50
CA LEU A 82 -7.32 0.81 -7.27
C LEU A 82 -8.08 -0.50 -7.50
N PRO A 83 -8.14 -0.99 -8.76
CA PRO A 83 -8.53 -2.37 -9.03
C PRO A 83 -7.63 -3.33 -8.27
N HIS A 84 -8.22 -4.38 -7.71
CA HIS A 84 -7.50 -5.38 -6.95
C HIS A 84 -8.12 -6.77 -7.13
N GLU A 85 -7.31 -7.80 -6.91
CA GLU A 85 -7.74 -9.19 -6.92
C GLU A 85 -7.36 -9.84 -5.60
N VAL A 86 -8.30 -10.56 -4.99
CA VAL A 86 -8.05 -11.34 -3.76
C VAL A 86 -7.88 -12.81 -4.13
N HIS A 87 -6.71 -13.36 -3.82
CA HIS A 87 -6.35 -14.76 -4.04
C HIS A 87 -6.03 -15.42 -2.70
N GLY A 88 -7.03 -16.05 -2.09
CA GLY A 88 -6.89 -16.68 -0.78
C GLY A 88 -6.64 -15.66 0.33
N ALA A 89 -5.43 -15.69 0.91
CA ALA A 89 -5.01 -14.77 1.98
C ALA A 89 -4.15 -13.61 1.47
N ARG A 90 -4.14 -13.36 0.16
CA ARG A 90 -3.32 -12.31 -0.46
C ARG A 90 -4.16 -11.42 -1.36
N VAL A 91 -3.79 -10.15 -1.43
CA VAL A 91 -4.40 -9.17 -2.31
C VAL A 91 -3.35 -8.60 -3.26
N ARG A 92 -3.70 -8.57 -4.54
CA ARG A 92 -2.83 -8.10 -5.63
C ARG A 92 -3.41 -6.85 -6.27
N PHE A 93 -2.59 -5.82 -6.43
CA PHE A 93 -2.98 -4.56 -7.06
C PHE A 93 -1.75 -3.83 -7.63
N THR A 94 -1.97 -2.87 -8.51
CA THR A 94 -0.90 -2.03 -9.09
C THR A 94 -1.08 -0.60 -8.63
N ILE A 95 0.01 0.03 -8.20
CA ILE A 95 -0.02 1.47 -7.90
C ILE A 95 0.53 2.28 -9.09
N PRO A 96 0.08 3.53 -9.29
CA PRO A 96 0.42 4.33 -10.48
C PRO A 96 1.88 4.84 -10.52
N GLY A 97 2.56 4.92 -9.37
CA GLY A 97 3.93 5.42 -9.22
C GLY A 97 4.05 6.42 -8.08
N VAL A 98 5.27 6.64 -7.60
CA VAL A 98 5.58 7.50 -6.44
C VAL A 98 6.52 8.62 -6.87
N ILE A 99 6.13 9.87 -6.64
CA ILE A 99 7.02 11.02 -6.88
C ILE A 99 7.92 11.20 -5.66
N VAL A 100 7.33 11.57 -4.51
CA VAL A 100 8.02 11.63 -3.21
C VAL A 100 7.39 10.63 -2.25
N TYR A 101 6.06 10.68 -2.16
CA TYR A 101 5.30 9.92 -1.17
C TYR A 101 3.96 9.48 -1.71
N GLY A 102 3.48 8.33 -1.25
CA GLY A 102 2.12 7.90 -1.49
C GLY A 102 1.66 6.81 -0.53
N LEU A 103 0.36 6.57 -0.51
CA LEU A 103 -0.33 5.68 0.40
C LEU A 103 -1.21 4.72 -0.40
N SER A 104 -1.03 3.42 -0.18
CA SER A 104 -2.07 2.44 -0.52
C SER A 104 -2.87 2.13 0.74
N VAL A 105 -4.11 2.59 0.78
CA VAL A 105 -5.02 2.36 1.91
C VAL A 105 -5.94 1.20 1.55
N MET A 106 -5.72 0.04 2.18
CA MET A 106 -6.54 -1.15 2.02
C MET A 106 -7.61 -1.15 3.10
N TYR A 107 -8.83 -0.78 2.74
CA TYR A 107 -9.97 -0.84 3.63
C TYR A 107 -10.42 -2.28 3.82
N VAL A 108 -10.70 -2.64 5.07
CA VAL A 108 -10.99 -4.01 5.46
C VAL A 108 -12.18 -4.10 6.39
N ALA A 109 -12.89 -5.21 6.28
CA ALA A 109 -13.95 -5.60 7.20
C ALA A 109 -13.58 -6.91 7.89
N PRO A 110 -14.07 -7.16 9.12
CA PRO A 110 -13.93 -8.46 9.75
C PRO A 110 -14.49 -9.58 8.86
N LYS A 111 -13.76 -10.69 8.76
CA LYS A 111 -14.29 -11.93 8.19
C LYS A 111 -15.38 -12.45 9.11
N HIS A 112 -16.60 -12.60 8.59
CA HIS A 112 -17.60 -13.42 9.27
C HIS A 112 -17.09 -14.86 9.27
N ILE A 113 -16.76 -15.36 10.45
CA ILE A 113 -16.55 -16.79 10.66
C ILE A 113 -17.96 -17.36 10.79
N GLU A 114 -18.43 -18.08 9.77
CA GLU A 114 -19.56 -18.96 9.98
C GLU A 114 -19.09 -20.06 10.93
N ASP A 115 -19.58 -20.01 12.17
CA ASP A 115 -19.47 -21.13 13.09
C ASP A 115 -20.23 -22.30 12.46
N HIS A 116 -19.51 -23.20 11.80
CA HIS A 116 -20.07 -24.50 11.45
C HIS A 116 -20.16 -25.35 12.73
N PRO A 117 -21.35 -25.88 13.06
CA PRO A 117 -21.58 -26.65 14.28
C PRO A 117 -20.85 -28.00 14.30
#